data_AF-A0A847FHF6-F1
#
_entry.id   AF-A0A847FHF6-F1
#
_cell.length_a   1.000
_cell.length_b   1.000
_cell.length_c   1.000
_cell.angle_alpha   90.00
_cell.angle_beta   90.00
_cell.angle_gamma   90.00
#
_symmetry.space_group_name_H-M   'P 1'
#
loop_
_entity.id
_entity.type
_entity.pdbx_description
1 polymer ?
#
loop_
_entity_poly.entity_id
_entity_poly.type
_entity_poly.pdbx_seq_one_letter_code
_entity_poly.pdbx_strand_id
1 'polypeptide(L)'
;ADRSLRFYREYFQPQDEKRVDKLRRRWRIKYQGVDFALNLDRLTQPASDDLYLEIKARTWSKQDAVQKAGMISALLDVLGVDKTGLVRDEYVSF
;
A
#
# COMPACT_ATOMS: atom_id res chain seq x y z
N ALA A 1 10.74 -7.14 5.71
CA ALA A 1 11.68 -8.14 5.19
C ALA A 1 12.71 -8.39 6.27
N ASP A 2 12.70 -9.59 6.84
CA ASP A 2 13.54 -10.03 7.96
C ASP A 2 14.68 -10.96 7.51
N ARG A 3 14.77 -11.23 6.20
CA ARG A 3 15.78 -12.11 5.58
C ARG A 3 16.61 -11.37 4.52
N SER A 4 17.74 -11.96 4.15
CA SER A 4 18.65 -11.41 3.14
C SER A 4 18.06 -11.54 1.72
N LEU A 5 18.53 -10.71 0.78
CA LEU A 5 18.15 -10.82 -0.63
C LEU A 5 18.46 -12.21 -1.21
N ARG A 6 19.62 -12.78 -0.84
CA ARG A 6 20.00 -14.12 -1.26
C ARG A 6 18.98 -15.18 -0.85
N PHE A 7 18.50 -15.14 0.40
CA PHE A 7 17.47 -16.06 0.87
C PHE A 7 16.21 -15.97 0.00
N TYR A 8 15.74 -14.76 -0.30
CA TYR A 8 14.54 -14.59 -1.14
C TYR A 8 14.75 -15.10 -2.58
N ARG A 9 15.95 -14.92 -3.14
CA ARG A 9 16.31 -15.48 -4.46
C ARG A 9 16.26 -17.00 -4.49
N GLU A 10 16.86 -17.65 -3.51
CA GLU A 10 16.90 -19.11 -3.43
C GLU A 10 15.51 -19.69 -3.15
N TYR A 11 14.72 -19.02 -2.32
CA TYR A 11 13.38 -19.47 -1.95
C TYR A 11 12.35 -19.29 -3.07
N PHE A 12 12.28 -18.10 -3.68
CA PHE A 12 11.28 -17.78 -4.69
C PHE A 12 11.70 -18.17 -6.11
N GLN A 13 13.01 -18.29 -6.38
CA GLN A 13 13.56 -18.56 -7.72
C GLN A 13 12.91 -17.69 -8.80
N PRO A 14 12.92 -16.35 -8.64
CA PRO A 14 12.16 -15.46 -9.50
C PRO A 14 12.70 -15.48 -10.94
N GLN A 15 11.79 -15.32 -11.91
CA GLN A 15 12.19 -15.10 -13.31
C GLN A 15 12.83 -13.73 -13.52
N ASP A 16 12.33 -12.71 -12.80
CA ASP A 16 12.81 -11.32 -12.87
C ASP A 16 12.81 -10.65 -11.50
N GLU A 17 13.71 -9.67 -11.32
CA GLU A 17 13.78 -8.81 -10.14
C GLU A 17 13.78 -7.34 -10.54
N LYS A 18 12.89 -6.54 -9.94
CA LYS A 18 12.88 -5.08 -10.07
C LYS A 18 13.19 -4.44 -8.71
N ARG A 19 14.11 -3.46 -8.71
CA ARG A 19 14.41 -2.64 -7.54
C ARG A 19 13.64 -1.33 -7.63
N VAL A 20 12.96 -0.98 -6.53
CA VAL A 20 12.23 0.28 -6.41
C VAL A 20 12.70 1.02 -5.16
N ASP A 21 13.19 2.24 -5.33
CA ASP A 21 13.49 3.16 -4.23
C ASP A 21 12.39 4.23 -4.16
N LYS A 22 11.96 4.58 -2.94
CA LYS A 22 10.82 5.49 -2.73
C LYS A 22 10.92 6.30 -1.45
N LEU A 23 10.32 7.48 -1.48
CA LEU A 23 10.12 8.34 -0.31
C LEU A 23 8.70 8.12 0.23
N ARG A 24 8.60 7.73 1.50
CA ARG A 24 7.33 7.42 2.17
C ARG A 24 7.05 8.39 3.30
N ARG A 25 5.90 9.06 3.25
CA ARG A 25 5.32 9.77 4.38
C ARG A 25 4.27 8.89 5.04
N ARG A 26 4.30 8.79 6.38
CA ARG A 26 3.44 7.87 7.15
C ARG A 26 2.61 8.63 8.17
N TRP A 27 1.33 8.28 8.24
CA TRP A 27 0.41 8.76 9.25
C TRP A 27 -0.35 7.59 9.88
N ARG A 28 -0.77 7.81 11.13
CA ARG A 28 -1.76 6.96 11.80
C ARG A 28 -2.95 7.84 12.13
N ILE A 29 -4.13 7.39 11.75
CA ILE A 29 -5.39 8.09 12.01
C ILE A 29 -6.37 7.15 12.69
N LYS A 30 -7.33 7.73 13.40
CA LYS A 30 -8.50 7.01 13.91
C LYS A 30 -9.73 7.48 13.15
N TYR A 31 -10.45 6.56 12.54
CA TYR A 31 -11.67 6.83 11.81
C TYR A 31 -12.77 5.90 12.30
N GLN A 32 -13.87 6.47 12.78
CA GLN A 32 -14.98 5.72 13.39
C GLN A 32 -14.52 4.71 14.47
N GLY A 33 -13.54 5.12 15.28
CA GLY A 33 -12.99 4.28 16.35
C GLY A 33 -11.97 3.23 15.91
N VAL A 34 -11.71 3.09 14.61
CA VAL A 34 -10.75 2.13 14.05
C VAL A 34 -9.44 2.83 13.66
N ASP A 35 -8.31 2.21 13.99
CA ASP A 35 -6.99 2.72 13.60
C ASP A 35 -6.62 2.34 12.15
N PHE A 36 -6.18 3.33 11.39
CA PHE A 36 -5.68 3.17 10.03
C PHE A 36 -4.25 3.71 9.92
N ALA A 37 -3.43 3.05 9.10
CA ALA A 37 -2.15 3.53 8.66
C ALA A 37 -2.27 4.04 7.21
N LEU A 38 -1.85 5.27 6.99
CA LEU A 38 -1.82 5.91 5.67
C LEU A 38 -0.37 6.10 5.27
N ASN A 39 0.00 5.64 4.08
CA ASN A 39 1.30 5.88 3.48
C ASN A 39 1.10 6.64 2.16
N LEU A 40 1.83 7.75 1.99
CA LEU A 40 1.95 8.44 0.71
C LEU A 40 3.37 8.24 0.19
N ASP A 41 3.49 7.58 -0.95
CA ASP A 41 4.76 7.19 -1.55
C ASP A 41 5.00 7.96 -2.85
N ARG A 42 6.25 8.36 -3.07
CA ARG A 42 6.77 8.82 -4.37
C ARG A 42 7.95 7.94 -4.75
N LEU A 43 7.96 7.43 -5.97
CA LEU A 43 9.09 6.64 -6.48
C LEU A 43 10.25 7.57 -6.84
N THR A 44 11.44 7.23 -6.34
CA THR A 44 12.69 7.92 -6.69
C THR A 44 13.53 7.10 -7.66
N GLN A 45 13.33 5.77 -7.71
CA GLN A 45 13.94 4.90 -8.70
C GLN A 45 12.99 3.73 -9.01
N PRO A 46 12.54 3.55 -10.26
CA PRO A 46 12.58 4.57 -11.32
C PRO A 46 11.86 5.84 -10.86
N ALA A 47 12.38 7.00 -11.24
CA ALA A 47 11.74 8.27 -10.87
C ALA A 47 10.39 8.38 -11.57
N SER A 48 9.35 8.67 -10.80
CA SER A 48 8.00 8.96 -11.33
C SER A 48 7.45 10.16 -10.56
N ASP A 49 6.69 11.00 -11.27
CA ASP A 49 5.97 12.13 -10.68
C ASP A 49 4.69 11.70 -9.97
N ASP A 50 4.29 10.43 -10.11
CA ASP A 50 3.10 9.87 -9.50
C ASP A 50 3.22 9.78 -7.97
N LEU A 51 2.07 9.92 -7.32
CA LEU A 51 1.92 9.73 -5.89
C LEU A 51 1.00 8.54 -5.63
N TYR A 52 1.45 7.67 -4.73
CA TYR A 52 0.74 6.44 -4.38
C TYR A 52 0.23 6.55 -2.95
N LEU A 53 -1.09 6.52 -2.78
CA LEU A 53 -1.73 6.48 -1.47
C LEU A 53 -2.09 5.05 -1.11
N GLU A 54 -1.64 4.61 0.06
CA GLU A 54 -1.91 3.27 0.60
C GLU A 54 -2.58 3.42 1.97
N ILE A 55 -3.80 2.91 2.11
CA ILE A 55 -4.57 2.90 3.35
C ILE A 55 -4.69 1.46 3.86
N LYS A 56 -4.25 1.21 5.10
CA LYS A 56 -4.30 -0.11 5.72
C LYS A 56 -4.93 -0.08 7.10
N ALA A 57 -5.64 -1.15 7.44
CA ALA A 57 -6.01 -1.49 8.79
C ALA A 57 -5.67 -2.94 9.07
N ARG A 58 -5.38 -3.27 10.33
CA ARG A 58 -5.24 -4.67 10.77
C ARG A 58 -6.61 -5.31 10.78
N THR A 59 -6.73 -6.56 10.33
CA THR A 59 -7.97 -7.32 10.34
C THR A 59 -7.86 -8.56 11.23
N TRP A 60 -8.97 -8.96 11.84
CA TRP A 60 -9.02 -10.12 12.76
C TRP A 60 -10.03 -11.20 12.34
N SER A 61 -10.93 -10.87 11.42
CA SER A 61 -11.88 -11.81 10.84
C SER A 61 -12.26 -11.37 9.42
N LYS A 62 -12.91 -12.26 8.67
CA LYS A 62 -13.45 -11.92 7.34
C LYS A 62 -14.48 -10.78 7.42
N GLN A 63 -15.38 -10.83 8.40
CA GLN A 63 -16.41 -9.80 8.57
C GLN A 63 -15.80 -8.44 8.92
N ASP A 64 -14.82 -8.43 9.82
CA ASP A 64 -14.05 -7.23 10.18
C ASP A 64 -13.30 -6.65 8.98
N ALA A 65 -12.71 -7.51 8.12
CA ALA A 65 -12.08 -7.07 6.89
C ALA A 65 -13.07 -6.40 5.91
N VAL A 66 -14.27 -6.96 5.76
CA VAL A 66 -15.33 -6.35 4.91
C VAL A 66 -15.76 -4.99 5.47
N GLN A 67 -15.95 -4.87 6.78
CA GLN A 67 -16.32 -3.61 7.42
C GLN A 67 -15.22 -2.54 7.21
N LYS A 68 -13.95 -2.91 7.42
CA LYS A 68 -12.80 -2.00 7.21
C LYS A 68 -12.62 -1.61 5.76
N ALA A 69 -12.88 -2.50 4.81
CA ALA A 69 -12.88 -2.15 3.39
C ALA A 69 -13.93 -1.07 3.06
N GLY A 70 -15.11 -1.15 3.67
CA GLY A 70 -16.13 -0.09 3.57
C GLY A 70 -15.65 1.25 4.14
N MET A 71 -14.99 1.22 5.31
CA MET A 71 -14.40 2.42 5.91
C MET A 71 -13.27 3.02 5.06
N ILE A 72 -12.44 2.20 4.43
CA ILE A 72 -11.39 2.65 3.48
C ILE A 72 -12.04 3.34 2.29
N SER A 73 -13.11 2.78 1.73
CA SER A 73 -13.87 3.41 0.63
C SER A 73 -14.37 4.80 1.02
N ALA A 74 -14.92 4.95 2.24
CA ALA A 74 -15.36 6.25 2.75
C ALA A 74 -14.20 7.22 3.01
N LEU A 75 -13.05 6.73 3.50
CA LEU A 75 -11.86 7.55 3.68
C LEU A 75 -11.31 8.09 2.35
N LEU A 76 -11.37 7.30 1.28
CA LEU A 76 -10.99 7.77 -0.06
C LEU A 76 -11.87 8.93 -0.51
N ASP A 77 -13.18 8.85 -0.26
CA ASP A 77 -14.11 9.95 -0.56
C ASP A 77 -13.76 11.22 0.23
N VAL A 78 -13.47 11.10 1.53
CA VAL A 78 -13.07 12.23 2.39
C VAL A 78 -11.78 12.88 1.92
N LEU A 79 -10.83 12.08 1.41
CA LEU A 79 -9.55 12.56 0.90
C LEU A 79 -9.65 13.14 -0.53
N GLY A 80 -10.84 13.11 -1.15
CA GLY A 80 -11.05 13.59 -2.51
C GLY A 80 -10.31 12.76 -3.57
N VAL A 81 -10.04 11.49 -3.29
CA VAL A 81 -9.35 10.60 -4.22
C VAL A 81 -10.37 10.02 -5.19
N ASP A 82 -10.15 10.22 -6.49
CA ASP A 82 -10.96 9.57 -7.50
C ASP A 82 -10.71 8.05 -7.48
N LYS A 83 -11.79 7.30 -7.28
CA LYS A 83 -11.78 5.83 -7.22
C LYS A 83 -11.50 5.20 -8.58
N THR A 84 -11.56 5.94 -9.68
CA THR A 84 -11.14 5.43 -11.01
C THR A 84 -9.65 5.14 -11.09
N GLY A 85 -8.82 5.84 -10.29
CA GLY A 85 -7.38 5.64 -10.18
C GLY A 85 -6.96 4.57 -9.16
N LEU A 86 -7.89 3.72 -8.69
CA LEU A 86 -7.58 2.62 -7.77
C LEU A 86 -6.73 1.56 -8.47
N VAL A 87 -5.43 1.64 -8.27
CA VAL A 87 -4.48 0.60 -8.71
C VAL A 87 -4.60 -0.60 -7.76
N ARG A 88 -4.97 -1.77 -8.31
CA ARG A 88 -4.95 -3.04 -7.56
C ARG A 88 -3.58 -3.71 -7.58
N ASP A 89 -2.72 -3.30 -8.49
CA ASP A 89 -1.37 -3.84 -8.65
C ASP A 89 -0.38 -3.19 -7.67
N GLU A 90 0.65 -3.96 -7.28
CA GLU A 90 1.79 -3.40 -6.56
C GLU A 90 2.65 -2.52 -7.50
N TYR A 91 3.72 -1.91 -6.98
CA TYR A 91 4.63 -0.99 -7.70
C TYR A 91 5.40 -1.60 -8.90
N VAL A 92 4.96 -2.73 -9.45
CA VAL A 92 5.71 -3.60 -10.36
C VAL A 92 5.34 -3.35 -11.84
N SER A 93 4.22 -2.67 -12.09
CA SER A 93 3.74 -2.33 -13.44
C SER A 93 4.48 -1.14 -14.09
N PHE A 94 5.47 -0.56 -13.41
CA PHE A 94 6.35 0.50 -13.91
C PHE A 94 7.70 -0.03 -14.39
#